data_AF-A0A4S0Q955-F1
#
_entry.id   AF-A0A4S0Q955-F1
#
_cell.length_a   1.000
_cell.length_b   1.000
_cell.length_c   1.000
_cell.angle_alpha   90.00
_cell.angle_beta   90.00
_cell.angle_gamma   90.00
#
_symmetry.space_group_name_H-M   'P 1'
#
loop_
_entity.id
_entity.type
_entity.pdbx_description
1 polymer ?
#
loop_
_entity_poly.entity_id
_entity_poly.type
_entity_poly.pdbx_seq_one_letter_code
_entity_poly.pdbx_strand_id
1 'polypeptide(L)'
;DRTITKVKWLLDFAYPSFGDKGVREIDSATILTALRSVDARGRYESARRLRSTIGSVFRYAIATARADTDPTSALRGALIRPTVTPRAAITDPKAFGG
;
A
#
# COMPACT_ATOMS: atom_id res chain seq x y z
N ASP A 1 18.45 5.59 -9.97
CA ASP A 1 16.98 5.41 -9.92
C ASP A 1 16.56 4.60 -8.68
N ARG A 2 16.31 5.27 -7.54
CA ARG A 2 15.99 4.61 -6.26
C ARG A 2 14.48 4.36 -6.08
N THR A 3 13.64 5.15 -6.74
CA THR A 3 12.18 5.11 -6.61
C THR A 3 11.60 3.88 -7.28
N ILE A 4 12.02 3.58 -8.51
CA ILE A 4 11.54 2.39 -9.25
C ILE A 4 11.90 1.11 -8.49
N THR A 5 13.13 1.01 -7.98
CA THR A 5 13.58 -0.13 -7.17
C THR A 5 12.69 -0.33 -5.94
N LYS A 6 12.29 0.76 -5.26
CA LYS A 6 11.42 0.66 -4.08
C LYS A 6 10.00 0.22 -4.43
N VAL A 7 9.48 0.64 -5.58
CA VAL A 7 8.16 0.21 -6.06
C VAL A 7 8.19 -1.27 -6.44
N LYS A 8 9.22 -1.73 -7.15
CA LYS A 8 9.41 -3.16 -7.47
C LYS A 8 9.41 -4.03 -6.22
N TRP A 9 10.22 -3.63 -5.23
CA TRP A 9 10.26 -4.31 -3.93
C TRP A 9 8.91 -4.37 -3.20
N LEU A 10 8.04 -3.35 -3.35
CA LEU A 10 6.69 -3.42 -2.80
C LEU A 10 5.83 -4.45 -3.55
N LEU A 11 5.89 -4.46 -4.89
CA LEU A 11 5.12 -5.38 -5.72
C LEU A 11 5.53 -6.85 -5.53
N ASP A 12 6.78 -7.12 -5.13
CA ASP A 12 7.26 -8.46 -4.79
C ASP A 12 6.45 -9.12 -3.66
N PHE A 13 5.78 -8.34 -2.81
CA PHE A 13 4.86 -8.90 -1.81
C PHE A 13 3.52 -9.35 -2.40
N ALA A 14 3.10 -8.78 -3.54
CA ALA A 14 1.82 -9.08 -4.18
C ALA A 14 1.92 -10.17 -5.25
N TYR A 15 3.05 -10.25 -5.98
CA TYR A 15 3.24 -11.23 -7.06
C TYR A 15 2.97 -12.68 -6.65
N PRO A 16 3.37 -13.17 -5.46
CA PRO A 16 3.07 -14.55 -5.05
C PRO A 16 1.57 -14.87 -4.93
N SER A 17 0.71 -13.85 -4.80
CA SER A 17 -0.74 -14.05 -4.61
C SER A 17 -1.54 -13.96 -5.92
N PHE A 18 -1.12 -13.10 -6.85
CA PHE A 18 -1.89 -12.82 -8.07
C PHE A 18 -1.06 -12.23 -9.23
N GLY A 19 0.27 -12.39 -9.21
CA GLY A 19 1.14 -11.82 -10.24
C GLY A 19 0.98 -12.45 -11.64
N ASP A 20 0.41 -13.64 -11.69
CA ASP A 20 0.12 -14.44 -12.88
C ASP A 20 -1.30 -14.24 -13.42
N LYS A 21 -2.19 -13.60 -12.65
CA LYS A 21 -3.59 -13.38 -13.01
C LYS A 21 -3.77 -12.16 -13.91
N GLY A 22 -4.77 -12.21 -14.79
CA GLY A 22 -5.20 -11.04 -15.55
C GLY A 22 -5.78 -9.97 -14.64
N VAL A 23 -5.58 -8.69 -14.96
CA VAL A 23 -6.02 -7.57 -14.09
C VAL A 23 -7.55 -7.57 -13.80
N ARG A 24 -8.36 -8.15 -14.70
CA ARG A 24 -9.82 -8.30 -14.52
C ARG A 24 -10.21 -9.43 -13.56
N GLU A 25 -9.33 -10.39 -13.34
CA GLU A 25 -9.60 -11.59 -12.53
C GLU A 25 -9.23 -11.38 -11.06
N ILE A 26 -8.58 -10.26 -10.75
CA ILE A 26 -8.11 -9.94 -9.41
C ILE A 26 -9.24 -9.25 -8.64
N ASP A 27 -9.71 -9.89 -7.59
CA ASP A 27 -10.77 -9.37 -6.71
C ASP A 27 -10.22 -8.72 -5.42
N SER A 28 -11.10 -8.05 -4.68
CA SER A 28 -10.74 -7.40 -3.42
C SER A 28 -10.28 -8.41 -2.35
N ALA A 29 -10.81 -9.63 -2.34
CA ALA A 29 -10.46 -10.65 -1.35
C ALA A 29 -9.03 -11.18 -1.54
N THR A 30 -8.63 -11.43 -2.78
CA THR A 30 -7.26 -11.83 -3.14
C THR A 30 -6.26 -10.74 -2.75
N ILE A 31 -6.57 -9.48 -3.04
CA ILE A 31 -5.73 -8.34 -2.64
C ILE A 31 -5.65 -8.23 -1.12
N LEU A 32 -6.77 -8.35 -0.41
CA LEU A 32 -6.79 -8.29 1.06
C LEU A 32 -5.90 -9.37 1.68
N THR A 33 -5.91 -10.57 1.12
CA THR A 33 -5.09 -11.70 1.57
C THR A 33 -3.60 -11.37 1.44
N ALA A 34 -3.18 -10.84 0.29
CA ALA A 34 -1.80 -10.40 0.07
C ALA A 34 -1.40 -9.30 1.07
N LEU A 35 -2.26 -8.29 1.27
CA LEU A 35 -1.99 -7.19 2.20
C LEU A 35 -1.88 -7.67 3.65
N ARG A 36 -2.78 -8.57 4.09
CA ARG A 36 -2.74 -9.17 5.43
C ARG A 36 -1.47 -9.98 5.67
N SER A 37 -0.91 -10.64 4.65
CA SER A 37 0.35 -11.37 4.77
C SER A 37 1.54 -10.45 5.10
N VAL A 38 1.52 -9.21 4.60
CA VAL A 38 2.52 -8.17 4.89
C VAL A 38 2.26 -7.56 6.27
N ASP A 39 0.99 -7.32 6.58
CA ASP A 39 0.53 -6.76 7.86
C ASP A 39 0.91 -7.66 9.04
N ALA A 40 0.69 -8.97 8.91
CA ALA A 40 1.01 -9.98 9.92
C ALA A 40 2.50 -10.04 10.28
N ARG A 41 3.39 -9.50 9.42
CA ARG A 41 4.83 -9.36 9.67
C ARG A 41 5.19 -8.07 10.42
N GLY A 42 4.18 -7.33 10.91
CA GLY A 42 4.34 -6.04 11.58
C GLY A 42 4.67 -4.87 10.64
N ARG A 43 4.54 -5.05 9.31
CA ARG A 43 4.95 -4.05 8.31
C ARG A 43 3.77 -3.19 7.84
N TYR A 44 3.07 -2.57 8.78
CA TYR A 44 1.83 -1.80 8.54
C TYR A 44 1.98 -0.72 7.44
N GLU A 45 3.04 0.08 7.50
CA GLU A 45 3.31 1.10 6.48
C GLU A 45 3.60 0.50 5.09
N SER A 46 4.26 -0.66 5.04
CA SER A 46 4.51 -1.35 3.77
C SER A 46 3.22 -1.90 3.19
N ALA A 47 2.33 -2.48 4.00
CA ALA A 47 1.01 -2.94 3.56
C ALA A 47 0.15 -1.77 3.04
N ARG A 48 0.16 -0.63 3.75
CA ARG A 48 -0.53 0.59 3.32
C ARG A 48 0.00 1.12 1.99
N ARG A 49 1.32 1.20 1.84
CA ARG A 49 1.97 1.63 0.59
C ARG A 49 1.68 0.66 -0.55
N LEU A 50 1.75 -0.65 -0.30
CA LEU A 50 1.41 -1.68 -1.26
C LEU A 50 -0.03 -1.53 -1.79
N ARG A 51 -1.02 -1.36 -0.91
CA ARG A 51 -2.41 -1.09 -1.31
C ARG A 51 -2.51 0.15 -2.22
N SER A 52 -1.79 1.22 -1.87
CA SER A 52 -1.77 2.44 -2.69
C SER A 52 -1.13 2.20 -4.06
N THR A 53 -0.04 1.43 -4.12
CA THR A 53 0.64 1.09 -5.37
C THR A 53 -0.26 0.23 -6.26
N ILE A 54 -0.93 -0.79 -5.70
CA ILE A 54 -1.90 -1.62 -6.43
C ILE A 54 -3.03 -0.75 -6.99
N GLY A 55 -3.59 0.16 -6.19
CA GLY A 55 -4.65 1.06 -6.66
C GLY A 55 -4.21 1.98 -7.81
N SER A 56 -2.95 2.44 -7.81
CA SER A 56 -2.40 3.19 -8.94
C SER A 56 -2.31 2.35 -10.22
N VAL A 57 -1.96 1.06 -10.11
CA VAL A 57 -1.94 0.12 -11.25
C VAL A 57 -3.35 -0.09 -11.79
N PHE A 58 -4.34 -0.34 -10.93
CA PHE A 58 -5.74 -0.48 -11.35
C PHE A 58 -6.29 0.78 -12.00
N ARG A 59 -5.96 1.97 -11.47
CA ARG A 59 -6.37 3.23 -12.08
C ARG A 59 -5.82 3.40 -13.50
N TYR A 60 -4.55 3.02 -13.72
CA TYR A 60 -3.98 3.00 -15.07
C TYR A 60 -4.65 1.95 -15.97
N ALA A 61 -4.94 0.77 -15.43
CA ALA A 61 -5.65 -0.29 -16.15
C ALA A 61 -7.04 0.19 -16.60
N ILE A 62 -7.77 0.90 -15.75
CA ILE A 62 -9.07 1.50 -16.08
C ILE A 62 -8.94 2.55 -17.18
N ALA A 63 -7.99 3.47 -17.04
CA ALA A 63 -7.75 4.52 -18.04
C ALA A 63 -7.38 3.96 -19.44
N THR A 64 -6.92 2.70 -19.49
CA THR A 64 -6.54 2.01 -20.72
C THR A 64 -7.49 0.87 -21.10
N ALA A 65 -8.70 0.84 -20.53
CA ALA A 65 -9.75 -0.15 -20.80
C ALA A 65 -9.32 -1.62 -20.57
N ARG A 66 -8.36 -1.85 -19.67
CA ARG A 66 -7.90 -3.19 -19.24
C ARG A 66 -8.64 -3.70 -18.02
N ALA A 67 -9.21 -2.82 -17.20
CA ALA A 67 -10.03 -3.16 -16.04
C ALA A 67 -11.22 -2.21 -15.95
N ASP A 68 -12.31 -2.66 -15.31
CA ASP A 68 -13.56 -1.89 -15.26
C ASP A 68 -13.73 -1.16 -13.92
N THR A 69 -13.14 -1.68 -12.84
CA THR A 69 -13.24 -1.10 -11.49
C THR A 69 -11.93 -1.26 -10.70
N ASP A 70 -11.77 -0.45 -9.63
CA ASP A 70 -10.64 -0.54 -8.70
C ASP A 70 -11.05 -1.28 -7.42
N PRO A 71 -10.67 -2.56 -7.25
CA PRO A 71 -11.02 -3.37 -6.08
C PRO A 71 -10.31 -2.91 -4.79
N THR A 72 -9.29 -2.06 -4.87
CA THR A 72 -8.57 -1.56 -3.68
C THR A 72 -9.31 -0.46 -2.93
N SER A 73 -10.33 0.13 -3.56
CA SER A 73 -11.17 1.18 -2.98
C SER A 73 -11.93 0.67 -1.75
N ALA A 74 -12.52 -0.52 -1.84
CA ALA A 74 -13.22 -1.22 -0.76
C ALA A 74 -12.31 -1.59 0.43
N LEU A 75 -10.99 -1.68 0.20
CA LEU A 75 -10.02 -2.05 1.22
C LEU A 75 -9.51 -0.84 2.03
N ARG A 76 -10.06 0.35 1.80
CA ARG A 76 -9.72 1.54 2.58
C ARG A 76 -10.18 1.36 4.03
N GLY A 77 -9.22 1.24 4.94
CA GLY A 77 -9.50 1.01 6.37
C GLY A 77 -9.55 -0.46 6.78
N ALA A 78 -9.38 -1.40 5.85
CA ALA A 78 -9.29 -2.83 6.16
C ALA A 78 -7.95 -3.27 6.77
N LEU A 79 -6.94 -2.38 6.77
CA LEU A 79 -5.60 -2.63 7.33
C LEU A 79 -5.40 -1.87 8.64
N ILE A 80 -4.58 -2.42 9.53
CA ILE A 80 -4.19 -1.76 10.78
C ILE A 80 -3.52 -0.42 10.44
N ARG A 81 -4.03 0.65 11.04
CA ARG A 81 -3.39 1.97 10.95
C ARG A 81 -2.36 2.06 12.06
N PRO A 82 -1.06 2.22 11.76
CA PRO A 82 -0.09 2.51 12.80
C PRO A 82 -0.42 3.88 13.40
N THR A 83 -0.47 3.94 14.73
CA THR A 83 -0.60 5.19 15.46
C THR A 83 0.70 5.97 15.30
N VAL A 84 0.66 7.06 14.54
CA VAL A 84 1.83 7.94 14.35
C VAL A 84 2.01 8.76 15.62
N THR A 85 3.18 8.67 16.26
CA THR A 85 3.59 9.60 17.31
C THR A 85 4.15 10.87 16.66
N PRO A 86 3.47 12.03 16.75
CA PRO A 86 3.99 13.27 16.19
C PRO A 86 5.31 13.65 16.90
N ARG A 87 6.33 14.05 16.13
CA ARG A 87 7.56 14.66 16.66
C ARG A 87 7.42 16.16 16.57
N ALA A 88 6.58 16.73 17.44
CA ALA A 88 6.34 18.16 17.47
C ALA A 88 7.65 18.93 17.70
N ALA A 89 7.77 20.11 17.06
CA ALA A 89 8.88 21.00 17.34
C ALA A 89 8.87 21.38 18.82
N ILE A 90 10.05 21.47 19.42
CA ILE A 90 10.19 21.98 20.78
C ILE A 90 9.85 23.48 20.73
N THR A 91 8.76 23.89 21.36
CA THR A 91 8.27 25.28 21.36
C THR A 91 8.75 26.09 22.58
N ASP A 92 9.27 25.41 23.60
CA ASP A 92 9.87 26.06 24.77
C ASP A 92 11.35 26.41 24.48
N PRO A 93 11.74 27.70 24.54
CA PRO A 93 13.12 28.13 24.34
C PRO A 93 14.13 27.43 25.26
N LYS A 94 13.77 27.12 26.52
CA LYS A 94 14.69 26.43 27.44
C LYS A 94 14.93 24.98 27.01
N ALA A 95 13.86 24.27 26.65
CA ALA A 95 13.96 22.91 26.11
C ALA A 95 14.63 22.86 24.72
N PHE A 96 14.57 23.96 23.95
CA PHE A 96 15.23 24.09 22.64
C PHE A 96 16.75 24.37 22.76
N GLY A 97 17.26 24.59 23.98
CA GLY A 97 18.67 24.87 24.23
C GLY A 97 19.02 26.36 24.11
N GLY A 98 18.13 27.23 24.60
CA GLY A 98 18.24 28.69 24.56
C GLY A 98 19.55 29.29 25.06
#